data_AF-A0A2I0HGH1-F1
#
_entry.id   AF-A0A2I0HGH1-F1
#
_cell.length_a   1.000
_cell.length_b   1.000
_cell.length_c   1.000
_cell.angle_alpha   90.00
_cell.angle_beta   90.00
_cell.angle_gamma   90.00
#
_symmetry.space_group_name_H-M   'P 1'
#
loop_
_entity.id
_entity.type
_entity.pdbx_description
1 polymer ?
#
loop_
_entity_poly.entity_id
_entity_poly.type
_entity_poly.pdbx_seq_one_letter_code
_entity_poly.pdbx_strand_id
1 'polypeptide(L)' 'MPGMTAYAGFFKVCSPKKGETVFVSAASGAVGQLVGQFAKSTGCYVVGSAGSKEK' A
#
# COMPACT_ATOMS: atom_id res chain seq x y z
N MET A 1 0.91 -15.42 -2.77
CA MET A 1 2.16 -14.94 -2.13
C MET A 1 2.07 -13.43 -1.90
N PRO A 2 1.19 -12.95 -0.99
CA PRO A 2 0.79 -11.54 -0.94
C PRO A 2 1.95 -10.57 -0.62
N GLY A 3 2.87 -10.98 0.25
CA GLY A 3 4.03 -10.17 0.62
C GLY A 3 5.02 -9.95 -0.53
N MET A 4 5.30 -10.98 -1.33
CA MET A 4 6.21 -10.83 -2.48
C MET A 4 5.59 -9.90 -3.54
N THR A 5 4.30 -10.04 -3.83
CA THR A 5 3.58 -9.14 -4.75
C THR A 5 3.57 -7.71 -4.24
N ALA A 6 3.26 -7.49 -2.95
CA ALA A 6 3.28 -6.16 -2.34
C ALA A 6 4.67 -5.52 -2.41
N TYR A 7 5.72 -6.28 -2.06
CA TYR A 7 7.09 -5.78 -2.05
C TYR A 7 7.60 -5.44 -3.46
N ALA A 8 7.43 -6.34 -4.42
CA ALA A 8 7.87 -6.11 -5.79
C ALA A 8 7.11 -4.94 -6.43
N GLY A 9 5.78 -4.91 -6.30
CA GLY A 9 4.97 -3.81 -6.85
C GLY A 9 5.33 -2.46 -6.23
N PHE A 10 5.46 -2.40 -4.90
CA PHE A 10 5.71 -1.15 -4.21
C PHE A 10 7.17 -0.69 -4.35
N PHE A 11 8.16 -1.52 -3.98
CA PHE A 11 9.55 -1.07 -3.93
C PHE A 11 10.32 -1.20 -5.24
N LYS A 12 9.93 -2.10 -6.15
CA LYS A 12 10.66 -2.31 -7.41
C LYS A 12 10.00 -1.62 -8.60
N VAL A 13 8.68 -1.70 -8.70
CA VAL A 13 7.94 -1.08 -9.82
C VAL A 13 7.60 0.37 -9.50
N CYS A 14 6.93 0.64 -8.37
CA CYS A 14 6.49 1.99 -8.04
C CYS A 14 7.64 2.91 -7.58
N SER A 15 8.64 2.37 -6.88
CA SER A 15 9.82 3.12 -6.37
C SER A 15 9.48 4.45 -5.67
N PRO A 16 8.64 4.41 -4.63
CA PRO A 16 8.06 5.59 -3.99
C PRO A 16 9.10 6.38 -3.18
N LYS A 17 8.86 7.68 -3.06
CA LYS A 17 9.69 8.61 -2.29
C LYS A 17 8.94 9.12 -1.06
N LYS A 18 9.72 9.45 -0.03
CA LYS A 18 9.20 10.09 1.19
C LYS A 18 8.47 11.38 0.83
N GLY A 19 7.31 11.59 1.43
CA GLY A 19 6.46 12.76 1.20
C GLY A 19 5.49 12.62 0.02
N GLU A 20 5.59 11.58 -0.81
CA GLU A 20 4.62 11.33 -1.87
C GLU A 20 3.29 10.81 -1.30
N THR A 21 2.23 10.90 -2.12
CA THR A 21 0.91 10.33 -1.79
C THR A 21 0.70 9.01 -2.53
N VAL A 22 0.29 7.99 -1.79
CA VAL A 22 0.02 6.65 -2.31
C VAL A 22 -1.45 6.32 -2.10
N PHE A 23 -2.13 5.96 -3.20
CA PHE A 23 -3.48 5.41 -3.15
C PHE A 23 -3.44 3.88 -3.24
N VAL A 24 -4.11 3.19 -2.32
CA VAL A 24 -4.20 1.73 -2.27
C VAL A 24 -5.64 1.30 -2.51
N SER A 25 -5.90 0.75 -3.70
CA SER A 25 -7.20 0.13 -3.99
C SER A 25 -7.37 -1.17 -3.18
N ALA A 26 -8.57 -1.40 -2.65
CA ALA A 26 -8.89 -2.58 -1.84
C ALA A 26 -7.87 -2.80 -0.71
N ALA A 27 -7.60 -1.75 0.07
CA ALA A 27 -6.59 -1.70 1.13
C ALA A 27 -6.81 -2.75 2.23
N SER A 28 -8.05 -3.24 2.42
CA SER A 28 -8.37 -4.32 3.35
C SER A 28 -8.03 -5.73 2.83
N GLY A 29 -7.59 -5.87 1.58
CA GLY A 29 -7.15 -7.13 1.00
C GLY A 29 -5.74 -7.54 1.44
N ALA A 30 -5.39 -8.82 1.23
CA ALA A 30 -4.13 -9.40 1.70
C ALA A 30 -2.86 -8.69 1.20
N VAL A 31 -2.87 -8.16 -0.03
CA VAL A 31 -1.76 -7.37 -0.61
C VAL A 31 -1.87 -5.91 -0.18
N GLY A 32 -3.08 -5.34 -0.25
CA GLY A 32 -3.34 -3.92 0.05
C GLY A 32 -2.90 -3.52 1.46
N GLN A 33 -3.16 -4.37 2.46
CA GLN A 33 -2.77 -4.08 3.84
C GLN A 33 -1.24 -3.95 3.99
N LEU A 34 -0.47 -4.79 3.28
CA LEU A 34 0.99 -4.77 3.31
C LEU A 34 1.53 -3.54 2.59
N VAL A 35 0.97 -3.20 1.43
CA VAL A 35 1.33 -1.97 0.70
C VAL A 35 1.05 -0.73 1.55
N GLY A 36 -0.09 -0.69 2.24
CA GLY A 36 -0.44 0.41 3.13
C GLY A 36 0.56 0.58 4.29
N GLN A 37 1.02 -0.52 4.87
CA GLN A 37 2.07 -0.52 5.89
C GLN A 37 3.40 -0.04 5.31
N PHE A 38 3.83 -0.57 4.16
CA PHE A 38 5.06 -0.16 3.49
C PHE A 38 5.07 1.32 3.15
N ALA A 39 3.96 1.84 2.60
CA ALA A 39 3.85 3.24 2.25
C ALA A 39 3.94 4.17 3.46
N LYS A 40 3.33 3.80 4.59
CA LYS A 40 3.53 4.52 5.85
C LYS A 40 4.98 4.47 6.32
N SER A 41 5.63 3.30 6.28
CA SER A 41 7.04 3.12 6.68
C SER A 41 8.02 3.89 5.78
N THR A 42 7.71 4.08 4.49
CA THR A 42 8.50 4.90 3.57
C THR A 42 8.28 6.41 3.78
N GLY A 43 7.35 6.79 4.65
CA GLY A 43 7.02 8.20 4.94
C GLY A 43 6.17 8.84 3.85
N CYS A 44 5.37 8.04 3.14
CA CYS A 44 4.35 8.52 2.22
C CYS A 44 3.04 8.81 2.98
N TYR A 45 2.24 9.72 2.45
CA TYR A 45 0.84 9.86 2.83
C TYR A 45 0.01 8.78 2.14
N VAL A 46 -0.86 8.08 2.86
CA VAL A 46 -1.54 6.88 2.33
C VAL A 46 -3.05 7.01 2.43
N VAL A 47 -3.74 6.80 1.31
CA VAL A 47 -5.20 6.73 1.23
C VAL A 47 -5.60 5.34 0.72
N GLY A 48 -6.49 4.66 1.43
CA GLY A 48 -6.99 3.34 1.03
C GLY A 48 -8.47 3.34 0.71
N SER A 49 -8.91 2.49 -0.21
CA SER A 49 -10.34 2.17 -0.39
C SER A 49 -10.67 0.79 0.18
N ALA A 50 -11.87 0.67 0.75
CA ALA A 50 -12.40 -0.59 1.25
C ALA A 50 -13.88 -0.73 0.84
N GLY A 51 -14.35 -1.98 0.78
CA GLY A 51 -15.73 -2.29 0.34
C GLY A 51 -16.81 -2.13 1.42
N SER A 52 -16.43 -1.85 2.67
CA SER A 52 -17.35 -1.67 3.79
C SER A 52 -16.79 -0.68 4.79
N LYS A 53 -17.66 -0.08 5.62
CA LYS A 53 -17.26 0.90 6.66
C LYS A 53 -16.42 0.29 7.79
N GLU A 54 -16.61 -1.00 8.07
CA GLU A 54 -15.87 -1.73 9.10
C GLU A 54 -14.39 -1.91 8.77
N LYS A 55 -14.05 -1.92 7.48
CA LYS A 55 -12.72 -2.21 6.94
C LYS A 55 -11.99 -0.95 6.52
#